data_AF-A0A955WA67-F1
#
_entry.id   AF-A0A955WA67-F1
#
_cell.length_a   1.000
_cell.length_b   1.000
_cell.length_c   1.000
_cell.angle_alpha   90.00
_cell.angle_beta   90.00
_cell.angle_gamma   90.00
#
_symmetry.space_group_name_H-M   'P 1'
#
loop_
_entity.id
_entity.type
_entity.pdbx_description
1 polymer ?
#
loop_
_entity_poly.entity_id
_entity_poly.type
_entity_poly.pdbx_seq_one_letter_code
_entity_poly.pdbx_strand_id
1 'polypeptide(L)'
;MVRHARHARLGTASLAVLVTLALAGVAAGCADPVRVDHDAGIPPREGPALPPRPSFRVCLAGVDLSLGPAAPMPATLGATGCFTDVAAGAPAADLIPYGVNSPLWTDGAAKARYLVLPPEEIVTRLPDGTLDFPVGTVLIKEFGMLMDERRPHTFRRLEVRFIVRGATDWGFFTYRFDEDGQEAQLLSAGASEDLRVRRDGEWQAFPYIYPSRTECVTCHSNATERSLGFRIDQLNGLYNYTGVIENQLVALNSVGVFTGLDIPSGEQLDPSDYPALVDPKDEGQPAEARARSYLHANCSHCHRPLGQSSPGLSLDMRIERTLAETHLCDEAQFFAPPGTLRIHPGDPDASFVVQRMESTDSFRRMPPLGRTLPDYSGGVRAVRLWAAGLRQCP
;
A
#
# COMPACT_ATOMS: atom_id res chain seq x y z
N MET A 1 -36.14 81.69 42.88
CA MET A 1 -34.86 82.41 43.05
C MET A 1 -33.76 81.62 42.34
N VAL A 2 -33.13 82.25 41.32
CA VAL A 2 -31.73 82.11 40.83
C VAL A 2 -31.23 80.69 40.45
N ARG A 3 -31.15 80.29 39.15
CA ARG A 3 -30.02 80.44 38.16
C ARG A 3 -28.74 79.68 38.59
N HIS A 4 -28.04 78.83 37.82
CA HIS A 4 -27.57 78.80 36.42
C HIS A 4 -27.25 77.34 35.98
N ALA A 5 -27.66 76.83 34.81
CA ALA A 5 -27.03 76.87 33.48
C ALA A 5 -25.82 75.91 33.27
N ARG A 6 -25.94 74.97 32.30
CA ARG A 6 -25.13 74.95 31.05
C ARG A 6 -25.51 73.79 30.09
N HIS A 7 -25.94 74.24 28.90
CA HIS A 7 -25.79 73.75 27.53
C HIS A 7 -25.58 72.27 27.18
N ALA A 8 -26.48 71.84 26.29
CA ALA A 8 -26.44 70.66 25.44
C ALA A 8 -25.33 70.70 24.38
N ARG A 9 -24.79 69.51 24.03
CA ARG A 9 -24.35 69.17 22.68
C ARG A 9 -24.66 67.71 22.35
N LEU A 10 -25.23 67.59 21.15
CA LEU A 10 -25.51 66.44 20.32
C LEU A 10 -24.52 65.26 20.40
N GLY A 11 -25.08 64.06 20.40
CA GLY A 11 -24.42 62.82 20.00
C GLY A 11 -25.47 61.86 19.47
N THR A 12 -25.60 61.80 18.14
CA THR A 12 -26.48 60.87 17.41
C THR A 12 -26.01 59.42 17.63
N ALA A 13 -26.86 58.60 18.23
CA ALA A 13 -26.65 57.15 18.29
C ALA A 13 -27.00 56.54 16.92
N SER A 14 -25.99 56.24 16.12
CA SER A 14 -26.14 55.42 14.90
C SER A 14 -26.37 53.97 15.29
N LEU A 15 -27.49 53.43 14.83
CA LEU A 15 -27.84 52.02 14.86
C LEU A 15 -26.85 51.26 13.95
N ALA A 16 -25.82 50.64 14.52
CA ALA A 16 -24.96 49.73 13.78
C ALA A 16 -25.61 48.34 13.77
N VAL A 17 -26.22 48.00 12.63
CA VAL A 17 -26.59 46.61 12.31
C VAL A 17 -25.29 45.82 12.19
N LEU A 18 -25.00 44.98 13.18
CA LEU A 18 -23.96 43.95 13.06
C LEU A 18 -24.43 42.93 12.02
N VAL A 19 -24.00 43.11 10.78
CA VAL A 19 -23.96 42.03 9.80
C VAL A 19 -22.80 41.13 10.23
N THR A 20 -23.10 40.04 10.92
CA THR A 20 -22.17 38.91 11.08
C THR A 20 -21.94 38.31 9.70
N LEU A 21 -20.90 38.76 9.00
CA LEU A 21 -20.29 37.97 7.93
C LEU A 21 -19.76 36.70 8.58
N ALA A 22 -20.48 35.60 8.38
CA ALA A 22 -19.92 34.26 8.54
C ALA A 22 -18.82 34.11 7.48
N LEU A 23 -17.58 34.39 7.86
CA LEU A 23 -16.42 33.88 7.15
C LEU A 23 -16.48 32.36 7.27
N ALA A 24 -17.07 31.73 6.26
CA ALA A 24 -16.85 30.32 5.98
C ALA A 24 -15.35 30.16 5.76
N GLY A 25 -14.65 29.72 6.82
CA GLY A 25 -13.28 29.26 6.72
C GLY A 25 -13.28 28.10 5.74
N VAL A 26 -12.77 28.35 4.54
CA VAL A 26 -12.35 27.30 3.63
C VAL A 26 -11.26 26.55 4.38
N ALA A 27 -11.61 25.42 4.98
CA ALA A 27 -10.64 24.45 5.44
C ALA A 27 -9.82 24.09 4.20
N ALA A 28 -8.60 24.63 4.12
CA ALA A 28 -7.61 24.17 3.18
C ALA A 28 -7.36 22.71 3.51
N GLY A 29 -8.04 21.82 2.78
CA GLY A 29 -7.79 20.39 2.85
C GLY A 29 -6.31 20.18 2.59
N CYS A 30 -5.64 19.49 3.51
CA CYS A 30 -4.34 18.91 3.25
C CYS A 30 -4.47 18.07 1.99
N ALA A 31 -3.85 18.51 0.89
CA ALA A 31 -3.72 17.70 -0.30
C ALA A 31 -3.01 16.41 0.10
N ASP A 32 -3.63 15.27 -0.24
CA ASP A 32 -3.07 13.95 0.01
C ASP A 32 -1.64 13.86 -0.57
N PRO A 33 -0.70 13.21 0.14
CA PRO A 33 0.63 12.98 -0.39
C PRO A 33 0.45 12.14 -1.64
N VAL A 34 0.88 12.70 -2.78
CA VAL A 34 0.87 12.14 -4.14
C VAL A 34 1.00 10.62 -4.07
N ARG A 35 -0.15 9.93 -4.12
CA ARG A 35 -0.19 8.63 -4.76
C ARG A 35 0.38 8.89 -6.16
N VAL A 36 1.13 7.94 -6.71
CA VAL A 36 1.12 7.80 -8.17
C VAL A 36 -0.28 7.26 -8.47
N ASP A 37 -1.27 8.16 -8.31
CA ASP A 37 -2.63 7.93 -8.65
C ASP A 37 -2.63 8.03 -10.16
N HIS A 38 -2.84 6.89 -10.81
CA HIS A 38 -3.44 6.91 -12.14
C HIS A 38 -4.82 7.60 -12.12
N ASP A 39 -5.33 7.96 -10.93
CA ASP A 39 -6.66 8.51 -10.65
C ASP A 39 -6.77 10.05 -10.76
N ALA A 40 -5.67 10.82 -10.66
CA ALA A 40 -5.78 12.28 -10.57
C ALA A 40 -5.82 12.96 -11.94
N GLY A 41 -7.03 13.24 -12.44
CA GLY A 41 -7.27 14.22 -13.51
C GLY A 41 -7.14 13.70 -14.95
N ILE A 42 -7.11 12.38 -15.15
CA ILE A 42 -7.21 11.79 -16.50
C ILE A 42 -8.69 11.84 -16.92
N PRO A 43 -9.04 12.48 -18.07
CA PRO A 43 -10.41 12.51 -18.53
C PRO A 43 -10.92 11.09 -18.77
N PRO A 44 -12.22 10.82 -18.51
CA PRO A 44 -12.81 9.54 -18.84
C PRO A 44 -12.58 9.17 -20.30
N ARG A 45 -12.25 7.90 -20.57
CA ARG A 45 -12.15 7.39 -21.94
C ARG A 45 -13.17 6.27 -22.18
N GLU A 46 -13.55 6.10 -23.44
CA GLU A 46 -14.36 4.95 -23.86
C GLU A 46 -13.48 3.72 -24.14
N GLY A 47 -14.10 2.53 -24.18
CA GLY A 47 -13.45 1.27 -24.49
C GLY A 47 -13.05 0.45 -23.25
N PRO A 48 -12.39 -0.71 -23.45
CA PRO A 48 -12.06 -1.64 -22.37
C PRO A 48 -11.03 -1.05 -21.41
N ALA A 49 -11.10 -1.42 -20.14
CA ALA A 49 -10.16 -0.99 -19.11
C ALA A 49 -8.70 -1.35 -19.46
N LEU A 50 -8.47 -2.58 -19.94
CA LEU A 50 -7.16 -3.05 -20.35
C LEU A 50 -7.15 -3.42 -21.85
N PRO A 51 -6.04 -3.18 -22.57
CA PRO A 51 -5.85 -3.74 -23.91
C PRO A 51 -5.66 -5.27 -23.83
N PRO A 52 -5.93 -6.01 -24.93
CA PRO A 52 -5.58 -7.43 -25.00
C PRO A 52 -4.10 -7.67 -24.72
N ARG A 53 -3.78 -8.80 -24.07
CA ARG A 53 -2.39 -9.17 -23.80
C ARG A 53 -1.63 -9.40 -25.12
N PRO A 54 -0.37 -8.96 -25.23
CA PRO A 54 0.44 -9.24 -26.40
C PRO A 54 0.77 -10.74 -26.51
N SER A 55 0.90 -11.23 -27.73
CA SER A 55 1.24 -12.63 -28.03
C SER A 55 2.74 -12.95 -27.87
N PHE A 56 3.54 -11.96 -27.51
CA PHE A 56 4.96 -12.11 -27.21
C PHE A 56 5.34 -11.22 -26.02
N ARG A 57 6.39 -11.64 -25.32
CA ARG A 57 6.94 -10.91 -24.18
C ARG A 57 7.94 -9.86 -24.66
N VAL A 58 7.87 -8.66 -24.08
CA VAL A 58 8.81 -7.55 -24.27
C VAL A 58 9.69 -7.40 -23.02
N CYS A 59 9.06 -7.34 -21.84
CA CYS A 59 9.77 -7.23 -20.56
C CYS A 59 10.59 -8.50 -20.29
N LEU A 60 11.90 -8.34 -20.09
CA LEU A 60 12.87 -9.42 -19.89
C LEU A 60 12.90 -10.41 -21.07
N ALA A 61 12.64 -9.94 -22.29
CA ALA A 61 12.81 -10.74 -23.49
C ALA A 61 14.25 -11.28 -23.58
N GLY A 62 14.40 -12.60 -23.76
CA GLY A 62 15.70 -13.26 -23.83
C GLY A 62 16.33 -13.61 -22.48
N VAL A 63 15.72 -13.25 -21.34
CA VAL A 63 16.16 -13.70 -20.02
C VAL A 63 15.50 -15.04 -19.70
N ASP A 64 16.30 -16.05 -19.34
CA ASP A 64 15.77 -17.32 -18.84
C ASP A 64 15.23 -17.16 -17.41
N LEU A 65 13.93 -16.84 -17.33
CA LEU A 65 13.24 -16.66 -16.05
C LEU A 65 12.97 -17.98 -15.33
N SER A 66 13.09 -19.14 -15.99
CA SER A 66 12.90 -20.45 -15.34
C SER A 66 13.94 -20.69 -14.23
N LEU A 67 15.08 -19.99 -14.29
CA LEU A 67 16.13 -20.02 -13.28
C LEU A 67 15.76 -19.29 -11.96
N GLY A 68 14.65 -18.53 -11.93
CA GLY A 68 14.15 -17.88 -10.72
C GLY A 68 15.21 -17.03 -10.01
N PRO A 69 15.65 -17.39 -8.78
CA PRO A 69 16.73 -16.69 -8.07
C PRO A 69 18.04 -16.52 -8.85
N ALA A 70 18.33 -17.44 -9.76
CA ALA A 70 19.54 -17.46 -10.59
C ALA A 70 19.34 -16.85 -11.99
N ALA A 71 18.17 -16.25 -12.27
CA ALA A 71 17.91 -15.60 -13.54
C ALA A 71 18.98 -14.51 -13.83
N PRO A 72 19.57 -14.47 -15.04
CA PRO A 72 20.61 -13.52 -15.41
C PRO A 72 19.98 -12.16 -15.74
N MET A 73 19.48 -11.49 -14.69
CA MET A 73 18.83 -10.19 -14.83
C MET A 73 19.81 -9.14 -15.41
N PRO A 74 19.35 -8.29 -16.34
CA PRO A 74 20.18 -7.23 -16.90
C PRO A 74 20.79 -6.29 -15.85
N ALA A 75 21.93 -5.68 -16.15
CA ALA A 75 22.63 -4.82 -15.20
C ALA A 75 21.90 -3.46 -14.96
N THR A 76 21.11 -3.00 -15.94
CA THR A 76 20.34 -1.76 -15.85
C THR A 76 18.87 -2.00 -16.12
N LEU A 77 18.01 -1.11 -15.61
CA LEU A 77 16.57 -1.20 -15.78
C LEU A 77 16.16 -1.00 -17.23
N GLY A 78 16.78 -0.07 -17.96
CA GLY A 78 16.55 0.10 -19.40
C GLY A 78 16.82 -1.18 -20.20
N ALA A 79 17.88 -1.91 -19.86
CA ALA A 79 18.22 -3.18 -20.51
C ALA A 79 17.22 -4.32 -20.21
N THR A 80 16.31 -4.16 -19.24
CA THR A 80 15.21 -5.11 -19.02
C THR A 80 14.13 -5.05 -20.10
N GLY A 81 14.01 -3.93 -20.82
CA GLY A 81 12.92 -3.71 -21.78
C GLY A 81 11.53 -3.57 -21.16
N CYS A 82 11.41 -3.60 -19.82
CA CYS A 82 10.11 -3.49 -19.13
C CYS A 82 9.58 -2.05 -19.07
N PHE A 83 10.45 -1.07 -19.32
CA PHE A 83 10.10 0.34 -19.46
C PHE A 83 10.61 0.83 -20.81
N THR A 84 9.70 1.38 -21.64
CA THR A 84 10.05 1.92 -22.96
C THR A 84 10.77 3.26 -22.87
N ASP A 85 10.50 4.00 -21.79
CA ASP A 85 11.23 5.18 -21.37
C ASP A 85 11.44 5.06 -19.85
N VAL A 86 12.69 4.81 -19.45
CA VAL A 86 13.04 4.66 -18.04
C VAL A 86 12.81 5.98 -17.33
N ALA A 87 13.28 7.12 -17.83
CA ALA A 87 13.16 8.40 -17.14
C ALA A 87 11.70 8.81 -16.92
N ALA A 88 10.84 8.59 -17.93
CA ALA A 88 9.40 8.87 -17.83
C ALA A 88 8.62 7.79 -17.04
N GLY A 89 9.23 6.64 -16.75
CA GLY A 89 8.55 5.50 -16.13
C GLY A 89 7.50 4.85 -17.02
N ALA A 90 7.62 4.98 -18.34
CA ALA A 90 6.64 4.46 -19.29
C ALA A 90 6.74 2.92 -19.40
N PRO A 91 5.72 2.16 -18.99
CA PRO A 91 5.78 0.70 -19.01
C PRO A 91 5.77 0.14 -20.45
N ALA A 92 6.33 -1.05 -20.65
CA ALA A 92 6.15 -1.81 -21.88
C ALA A 92 4.72 -2.36 -22.00
N ALA A 93 4.31 -2.71 -23.23
CA ALA A 93 2.94 -3.11 -23.53
C ALA A 93 2.46 -4.39 -22.83
N ASP A 94 3.38 -5.21 -22.33
CA ASP A 94 3.10 -6.45 -21.59
C ASP A 94 3.07 -6.26 -20.06
N LEU A 95 3.31 -5.05 -19.55
CA LEU A 95 3.15 -4.71 -18.15
C LEU A 95 1.69 -4.32 -17.88
N ILE A 96 0.97 -5.22 -17.21
CA ILE A 96 -0.42 -5.01 -16.81
C ILE A 96 -0.45 -4.26 -15.46
N PRO A 97 -0.89 -3.00 -15.40
CA PRO A 97 -0.92 -2.26 -14.14
C PRO A 97 -1.98 -2.83 -13.18
N TYR A 98 -1.69 -2.77 -11.88
CA TYR A 98 -2.67 -3.09 -10.84
C TYR A 98 -2.42 -2.30 -9.55
N GLY A 99 -3.50 -2.09 -8.79
CA GLY A 99 -3.52 -1.51 -7.46
C GLY A 99 -3.73 -2.56 -6.37
N VAL A 100 -3.71 -2.12 -5.12
CA VAL A 100 -4.05 -2.95 -3.96
C VAL A 100 -4.93 -2.15 -3.02
N ASN A 101 -6.00 -2.75 -2.50
CA ASN A 101 -6.95 -2.06 -1.62
C ASN A 101 -6.32 -1.62 -0.29
N SER A 102 -5.51 -2.48 0.34
CA SER A 102 -4.80 -2.17 1.59
C SER A 102 -3.29 -2.18 1.34
N PRO A 103 -2.66 -1.03 1.05
CA PRO A 103 -1.26 -0.99 0.67
C PRO A 103 -0.31 -1.24 1.85
N LEU A 104 0.83 -1.88 1.55
CA LEU A 104 1.97 -1.92 2.47
C LEU A 104 2.46 -0.50 2.77
N TRP A 105 2.49 -0.14 4.05
CA TRP A 105 3.11 1.08 4.54
C TRP A 105 4.64 0.96 4.49
N THR A 106 5.28 1.94 3.83
CA THR A 106 6.74 2.07 3.78
C THR A 106 7.11 3.54 3.82
N ASP A 107 6.89 4.17 4.98
CA ASP A 107 7.27 5.55 5.29
C ASP A 107 6.76 6.63 4.32
N GLY A 108 5.58 6.39 3.73
CA GLY A 108 4.95 7.30 2.77
C GLY A 108 5.42 7.14 1.32
N ALA A 109 6.23 6.12 0.99
CA ALA A 109 6.59 5.87 -0.40
C ALA A 109 5.37 5.45 -1.24
N ALA A 110 5.17 6.15 -2.36
CA ALA A 110 4.22 5.79 -3.40
C ALA A 110 4.70 4.55 -4.15
N LYS A 111 3.74 3.77 -4.70
CA LYS A 111 4.03 2.46 -5.30
C LYS A 111 3.19 2.24 -6.55
N ALA A 112 3.85 2.06 -7.70
CA ALA A 112 3.24 1.50 -8.89
C ALA A 112 3.53 -0.01 -8.95
N ARG A 113 2.62 -0.79 -9.53
CA ARG A 113 2.77 -2.25 -9.65
C ARG A 113 2.33 -2.73 -11.01
N TYR A 114 3.03 -3.75 -11.49
CA TYR A 114 2.75 -4.37 -12.78
C TYR A 114 2.84 -5.89 -12.68
N LEU A 115 2.00 -6.58 -13.43
CA LEU A 115 2.07 -8.00 -13.70
C LEU A 115 2.57 -8.20 -15.13
N VAL A 116 3.53 -9.10 -15.32
CA VAL A 116 3.88 -9.65 -16.63
C VAL A 116 3.66 -11.15 -16.58
N LEU A 117 2.85 -11.65 -17.51
CA LEU A 117 2.63 -13.08 -17.72
C LEU A 117 3.38 -13.54 -18.97
N PRO A 118 3.84 -14.81 -19.04
CA PRO A 118 4.19 -15.39 -20.32
C PRO A 118 3.00 -15.32 -21.29
N PRO A 119 3.26 -15.24 -22.61
CA PRO A 119 2.19 -15.26 -23.62
C PRO A 119 1.29 -16.48 -23.46
N GLU A 120 -0.01 -16.31 -23.61
CA GLU A 120 -1.06 -17.35 -23.47
C GLU A 120 -1.18 -18.02 -22.09
N GLU A 121 -0.21 -17.84 -21.19
CA GLU A 121 -0.25 -18.39 -19.83
C GLU A 121 -1.23 -17.64 -18.94
N ILE A 122 -1.77 -18.34 -17.93
CA ILE A 122 -2.89 -17.89 -17.09
C ILE A 122 -2.56 -18.16 -15.62
N VAL A 123 -2.96 -17.26 -14.72
CA VAL A 123 -2.90 -17.48 -13.27
C VAL A 123 -4.10 -18.30 -12.83
N THR A 124 -3.86 -19.42 -12.15
CA THR A 124 -4.94 -20.30 -11.67
C THR A 124 -5.31 -19.95 -10.24
N ARG A 125 -6.57 -19.60 -9.99
CA ARG A 125 -7.11 -19.57 -8.63
C ARG A 125 -7.41 -20.99 -8.17
N LEU A 126 -6.77 -21.40 -7.08
CA LEU A 126 -6.95 -22.71 -6.47
C LEU A 126 -8.21 -22.73 -5.57
N PRO A 127 -8.74 -23.91 -5.22
CA PRO A 127 -9.96 -24.02 -4.39
C PRO A 127 -9.85 -23.38 -3.00
N ASP A 128 -8.65 -23.25 -2.45
CA ASP A 128 -8.38 -22.57 -1.18
C ASP A 128 -8.27 -21.03 -1.33
N GLY A 129 -8.47 -20.52 -2.54
CA GLY A 129 -8.42 -19.09 -2.88
C GLY A 129 -7.03 -18.56 -3.19
N THR A 130 -5.98 -19.38 -3.07
CA THR A 130 -4.61 -18.99 -3.43
C THR A 130 -4.42 -18.91 -4.94
N LEU A 131 -3.38 -18.19 -5.38
CA LEU A 131 -3.07 -18.03 -6.81
C LEU A 131 -1.81 -18.84 -7.15
N ASP A 132 -1.94 -19.75 -8.11
CA ASP A 132 -0.80 -20.43 -8.73
C ASP A 132 -0.36 -19.68 -9.99
N PHE A 133 0.91 -19.31 -10.00
CA PHE A 133 1.51 -18.49 -11.05
C PHE A 133 2.35 -19.35 -12.00
N PRO A 134 2.16 -19.21 -13.32
CA PRO A 134 2.96 -19.93 -14.30
C PRO A 134 4.43 -19.50 -14.25
N VAL A 135 5.32 -20.43 -14.59
CA VAL A 135 6.77 -20.17 -14.67
C VAL A 135 7.04 -19.03 -15.64
N GLY A 136 7.89 -18.10 -15.21
CA GLY A 136 8.19 -16.88 -15.94
C GLY A 136 7.23 -15.72 -15.65
N THR A 137 6.28 -15.85 -14.72
CA THR A 137 5.54 -14.69 -14.20
C THR A 137 6.48 -13.69 -13.54
N VAL A 138 6.22 -12.40 -13.71
CA VAL A 138 6.96 -11.33 -13.04
C VAL A 138 5.99 -10.37 -12.38
N LEU A 139 6.15 -10.16 -11.07
CA LEU A 139 5.52 -9.06 -10.35
C LEU A 139 6.55 -7.94 -10.19
N ILE A 140 6.20 -6.76 -10.67
CA ILE A 140 7.06 -5.58 -10.64
C ILE A 140 6.45 -4.58 -9.66
N LYS A 141 7.29 -3.96 -8.84
CA LYS A 141 6.90 -2.90 -7.94
C LYS A 141 7.90 -1.77 -7.97
N GLU A 142 7.43 -0.60 -8.36
CA GLU A 142 8.21 0.63 -8.32
C GLU A 142 7.92 1.38 -7.02
N PHE A 143 8.94 2.00 -6.44
CA PHE A 143 8.83 2.85 -5.26
C PHE A 143 9.38 4.24 -5.58
N GLY A 144 8.65 5.25 -5.12
CA GLY A 144 9.11 6.64 -5.17
C GLY A 144 8.51 7.46 -4.04
N MET A 145 9.03 8.64 -3.81
CA MET A 145 8.52 9.53 -2.76
C MET A 145 8.77 10.99 -3.08
N LEU A 146 7.94 11.86 -2.50
CA LEU A 146 8.16 13.31 -2.53
C LEU A 146 9.31 13.68 -1.59
N MET A 147 10.29 14.42 -2.11
CA MET A 147 11.34 15.02 -1.25
C MET A 147 10.79 16.22 -0.46
N ASP A 148 9.73 16.87 -0.93
CA ASP A 148 8.94 17.83 -0.16
C ASP A 148 7.46 17.49 -0.38
N GLU A 149 6.78 17.05 0.68
CA GLU A 149 5.39 16.56 0.63
C GLU A 149 4.40 17.58 0.05
N ARG A 150 4.74 18.88 0.10
CA ARG A 150 3.90 19.98 -0.40
C ARG A 150 4.18 20.31 -1.87
N ARG A 151 5.14 19.63 -2.50
CA ARG A 151 5.64 19.97 -3.85
C ARG A 151 5.71 18.72 -4.74
N PRO A 152 4.70 18.47 -5.59
CA PRO A 152 4.65 17.29 -6.46
C PRO A 152 5.86 17.11 -7.38
N HIS A 153 6.47 18.20 -7.87
CA HIS A 153 7.66 18.16 -8.74
C HIS A 153 8.92 17.63 -8.05
N THR A 154 8.89 17.42 -6.73
CA THR A 154 10.00 16.85 -5.97
C THR A 154 9.93 15.33 -5.86
N PHE A 155 9.00 14.69 -6.57
CA PHE A 155 8.91 13.25 -6.63
C PHE A 155 10.19 12.65 -7.20
N ARG A 156 10.82 11.74 -6.45
CA ARG A 156 11.91 10.90 -6.93
C ARG A 156 11.47 9.44 -6.97
N ARG A 157 11.77 8.78 -8.07
CA ARG A 157 11.74 7.32 -8.18
C ARG A 157 13.00 6.79 -7.50
N LEU A 158 12.85 5.78 -6.65
CA LEU A 158 13.95 5.30 -5.80
C LEU A 158 14.38 3.89 -6.18
N GLU A 159 13.42 2.99 -6.42
CA GLU A 159 13.73 1.61 -6.80
C GLU A 159 12.62 0.95 -7.62
N VAL A 160 13.02 -0.09 -8.38
CA VAL A 160 12.11 -1.08 -8.97
C VAL A 160 12.49 -2.45 -8.47
N ARG A 161 11.52 -3.20 -7.95
CA ARG A 161 11.68 -4.58 -7.51
C ARG A 161 10.97 -5.53 -8.46
N PHE A 162 11.68 -6.58 -8.83
CA PHE A 162 11.16 -7.69 -9.64
C PHE A 162 11.06 -8.93 -8.75
N ILE A 163 9.91 -9.59 -8.81
CA ILE A 163 9.64 -10.87 -8.16
C ILE A 163 9.32 -11.86 -9.29
N VAL A 164 10.26 -12.74 -9.58
CA VAL A 164 10.25 -13.61 -10.77
C VAL A 164 9.92 -15.04 -10.37
N ARG A 165 8.83 -15.59 -10.88
CA ARG A 165 8.48 -17.01 -10.70
C ARG A 165 9.40 -17.88 -11.57
N GLY A 166 10.40 -18.52 -10.96
CA GLY A 166 11.21 -19.55 -11.61
C GLY A 166 10.48 -20.88 -11.71
N ALA A 167 11.14 -21.93 -12.19
CA ALA A 167 10.58 -23.29 -12.21
C ALA A 167 10.37 -23.82 -10.79
N THR A 168 11.38 -23.63 -9.93
CA THR A 168 11.39 -24.20 -8.57
C THR A 168 11.04 -23.17 -7.49
N ASP A 169 11.52 -21.93 -7.60
CA ASP A 169 11.32 -20.90 -6.56
C ASP A 169 11.26 -19.50 -7.19
N TRP A 170 10.96 -18.49 -6.37
CA TRP A 170 10.89 -17.09 -6.76
C TRP A 170 12.22 -16.36 -6.59
N GLY A 171 12.64 -15.60 -7.61
CA GLY A 171 13.77 -14.69 -7.57
C GLY A 171 13.36 -13.27 -7.20
N PHE A 172 14.20 -12.56 -6.45
CA PHE A 172 13.96 -11.18 -6.00
C PHE A 172 15.12 -10.29 -6.44
N PHE A 173 14.82 -9.22 -7.18
CA PHE A 173 15.83 -8.33 -7.75
C PHE A 173 15.41 -6.88 -7.53
N THR A 174 16.35 -6.04 -7.08
CA THR A 174 16.11 -4.63 -6.80
C THR A 174 17.02 -3.80 -7.68
N TYR A 175 16.45 -2.87 -8.44
CA TYR A 175 17.15 -1.84 -9.18
C TYR A 175 17.03 -0.53 -8.42
N ARG A 176 18.13 0.18 -8.23
CA ARG A 176 18.16 1.51 -7.59
C ARG A 176 18.36 2.58 -8.65
N PHE A 177 17.52 3.61 -8.66
CA PHE A 177 17.68 4.76 -9.54
C PHE A 177 18.93 5.57 -9.20
N ASP A 178 19.52 6.20 -10.20
CA ASP A 178 20.49 7.27 -10.03
C ASP A 178 19.85 8.55 -9.45
N GLU A 179 20.68 9.54 -9.14
CA GLU A 179 20.22 10.79 -8.51
C GLU A 179 19.29 11.60 -9.43
N ASP A 180 19.56 11.58 -10.74
CA ASP A 180 18.81 12.24 -11.81
C ASP A 180 17.62 11.44 -12.34
N GLY A 181 17.44 10.19 -11.88
CA GLY A 181 16.29 9.34 -12.17
C GLY A 181 16.20 8.86 -13.62
N GLN A 182 17.31 8.89 -14.36
CA GLN A 182 17.36 8.56 -15.79
C GLN A 182 17.55 7.06 -16.04
N GLU A 183 18.23 6.37 -15.13
CA GLU A 183 18.47 4.93 -15.20
C GLU A 183 18.47 4.32 -13.80
N ALA A 184 18.31 3.01 -13.71
CA ALA A 184 18.48 2.28 -12.45
C ALA A 184 19.42 1.08 -12.61
N GLN A 185 20.26 0.84 -11.61
CA GLN A 185 21.23 -0.26 -11.62
C GLN A 185 20.80 -1.40 -10.71
N LEU A 186 21.00 -2.63 -11.17
CA LEU A 186 20.74 -3.84 -10.38
C LEU A 186 21.65 -3.89 -9.15
N LEU A 187 21.06 -4.03 -7.98
CA LEU A 187 21.80 -4.22 -6.74
C LEU A 187 22.24 -5.68 -6.57
N SER A 188 23.50 -5.88 -6.17
CA SER A 188 24.05 -7.18 -5.81
C SER A 188 23.74 -7.60 -4.37
N ALA A 189 23.47 -6.64 -3.49
CA ALA A 189 23.13 -6.83 -2.08
C ALA A 189 22.14 -5.74 -1.61
N GLY A 190 21.72 -5.77 -0.35
CA GLY A 190 20.99 -4.65 0.25
C GLY A 190 21.84 -3.37 0.27
N ALA A 191 21.18 -2.22 0.27
CA ALA A 191 21.85 -0.92 0.27
C ALA A 191 21.06 0.10 1.12
N SER A 192 21.66 1.26 1.35
CA SER A 192 20.97 2.40 1.95
C SER A 192 21.38 3.71 1.27
N GLU A 193 20.50 4.70 1.31
CA GLU A 193 20.71 6.07 0.84
C GLU A 193 20.22 7.05 1.90
N ASP A 194 21.06 8.01 2.27
CA ASP A 194 20.69 9.07 3.22
C ASP A 194 19.93 10.18 2.47
N LEU A 195 18.61 10.04 2.40
CA LEU A 195 17.75 11.06 1.79
C LEU A 195 17.54 12.25 2.74
N ARG A 196 17.15 13.37 2.15
CA ARG A 196 16.55 14.48 2.88
C ARG A 196 15.13 14.67 2.40
N VAL A 197 14.18 14.63 3.31
CA VAL A 197 12.76 14.81 3.02
C VAL A 197 12.21 15.94 3.87
N ARG A 198 11.32 16.76 3.30
CA ARG A 198 10.62 17.83 3.99
C ARG A 198 9.22 17.36 4.36
N ARG A 199 8.95 17.26 5.65
CA ARG A 199 7.63 16.90 6.21
C ARG A 199 7.26 17.87 7.31
N ASP A 200 5.98 18.21 7.40
CA ASP A 200 5.45 19.22 8.33
C ASP A 200 6.15 20.58 8.21
N GLY A 201 6.76 20.87 7.06
CA GLY A 201 7.51 22.10 6.80
C GLY A 201 9.00 22.07 7.16
N GLU A 202 9.50 20.98 7.76
CA GLU A 202 10.89 20.84 8.22
C GLU A 202 11.66 19.79 7.42
N TRP A 203 12.94 20.07 7.14
CA TRP A 203 13.84 19.12 6.47
C TRP A 203 14.44 18.16 7.49
N GLN A 204 14.24 16.86 7.28
CA GLN A 204 14.78 15.81 8.13
C GLN A 204 15.64 14.83 7.33
N ALA A 205 16.64 14.26 8.01
CA ALA A 205 17.39 13.12 7.50
C ALA A 205 16.47 11.90 7.45
N PHE A 206 16.55 11.15 6.35
CA PHE A 206 15.67 10.02 6.10
C PHE A 206 16.48 8.87 5.46
N PRO A 207 16.99 7.92 6.25
CA PRO A 207 17.72 6.79 5.72
C PRO A 207 16.75 5.86 4.98
N TYR A 208 16.85 5.80 3.66
CA TYR A 208 16.11 4.87 2.83
C TYR A 208 16.86 3.55 2.73
N ILE A 209 16.16 2.43 2.93
CA ILE A 209 16.75 1.09 2.90
C ILE A 209 16.24 0.34 1.68
N TYR A 210 17.18 -0.12 0.85
CA TYR A 210 16.94 -1.07 -0.23
C TYR A 210 17.15 -2.47 0.31
N PRO A 211 16.11 -3.31 0.43
CA PRO A 211 16.26 -4.63 1.03
C PRO A 211 17.12 -5.53 0.14
N SER A 212 17.94 -6.32 0.82
CA SER A 212 18.65 -7.45 0.23
C SER A 212 17.68 -8.53 -0.25
N ARG A 213 18.15 -9.41 -1.13
CA ARG A 213 17.38 -10.57 -1.60
C ARG A 213 16.92 -11.46 -0.44
N THR A 214 17.74 -11.61 0.59
CA THR A 214 17.41 -12.40 1.79
C THR A 214 16.32 -11.76 2.63
N GLU A 215 16.29 -10.43 2.75
CA GLU A 215 15.23 -9.71 3.47
C GLU A 215 13.89 -9.77 2.71
N CYS A 216 13.92 -9.81 1.37
CA CYS A 216 12.70 -10.02 0.57
C CYS A 216 12.03 -11.36 0.94
N VAL A 217 12.80 -12.44 1.12
CA VAL A 217 12.30 -13.77 1.47
C VAL A 217 11.70 -13.82 2.89
N THR A 218 12.06 -12.88 3.78
CA THR A 218 11.43 -12.77 5.10
C THR A 218 9.92 -12.55 5.00
N CYS A 219 9.46 -11.67 4.10
CA CYS A 219 8.04 -11.42 3.89
C CYS A 219 7.44 -12.29 2.79
N HIS A 220 8.19 -12.52 1.71
CA HIS A 220 7.79 -13.37 0.60
C HIS A 220 8.26 -14.80 0.87
N SER A 221 7.71 -15.47 1.88
CA SER A 221 8.04 -16.86 2.27
C SER A 221 6.98 -17.84 1.78
N ASN A 222 7.22 -19.16 1.88
CA ASN A 222 6.24 -20.17 1.44
C ASN A 222 4.89 -20.01 2.15
N ALA A 223 4.91 -19.56 3.41
CA ALA A 223 3.70 -19.30 4.17
C ALA A 223 2.82 -18.22 3.53
N THR A 224 3.37 -17.35 2.69
CA THR A 224 2.66 -16.25 2.04
C THR A 224 2.48 -16.42 0.54
N GLU A 225 2.70 -17.64 0.01
CA GLU A 225 2.64 -17.95 -1.44
C GLU A 225 3.60 -17.11 -2.31
N ARG A 226 4.51 -16.36 -1.67
CA ARG A 226 5.43 -15.37 -2.27
C ARG A 226 4.75 -14.19 -2.97
N SER A 227 3.43 -14.16 -3.14
CA SER A 227 2.67 -13.00 -3.63
C SER A 227 1.90 -12.32 -2.50
N LEU A 228 2.32 -11.11 -2.13
CA LEU A 228 1.69 -10.35 -1.04
C LEU A 228 0.67 -9.31 -1.54
N GLY A 229 0.85 -8.83 -2.77
CA GLY A 229 0.04 -7.76 -3.35
C GLY A 229 -0.93 -8.24 -4.40
N PHE A 230 -0.48 -9.09 -5.33
CA PHE A 230 -1.33 -9.65 -6.38
C PHE A 230 -2.09 -10.85 -5.80
N ARG A 231 -3.23 -10.55 -5.17
CA ARG A 231 -4.12 -11.49 -4.48
C ARG A 231 -5.56 -11.07 -4.72
N ILE A 232 -6.49 -12.03 -4.72
CA ILE A 232 -7.91 -11.76 -5.00
C ILE A 232 -8.48 -10.69 -4.05
N ASP A 233 -8.20 -10.82 -2.75
CA ASP A 233 -8.64 -9.88 -1.71
C ASP A 233 -8.10 -8.44 -1.87
N GLN A 234 -6.88 -8.30 -2.40
CA GLN A 234 -6.27 -7.00 -2.69
C GLN A 234 -6.73 -6.40 -4.03
N LEU A 235 -7.07 -7.24 -5.00
CA LEU A 235 -7.47 -6.85 -6.35
C LEU A 235 -8.97 -6.57 -6.45
N ASN A 236 -9.80 -7.08 -5.53
CA ASN A 236 -11.24 -6.85 -5.55
C ASN A 236 -11.59 -5.42 -5.13
N GLY A 237 -11.42 -4.47 -6.04
CA GLY A 237 -11.67 -3.05 -5.82
C GLY A 237 -11.54 -2.29 -7.13
N LEU A 238 -11.97 -1.02 -7.12
CA LEU A 238 -11.88 -0.15 -8.28
C LEU A 238 -10.45 0.32 -8.53
N TYR A 239 -10.08 0.47 -9.80
CA TYR A 239 -8.80 1.02 -10.23
C TYR A 239 -8.98 1.82 -11.53
N ASN A 240 -8.28 2.94 -11.67
CA ASN A 240 -8.32 3.74 -12.88
C ASN A 240 -7.26 3.28 -13.90
N TYR A 241 -7.72 2.63 -14.96
CA TYR A 241 -6.91 2.23 -16.11
C TYR A 241 -6.83 3.34 -17.16
N THR A 242 -6.24 4.47 -16.78
CA THR A 242 -6.02 5.63 -17.65
C THR A 242 -7.32 6.17 -18.24
N GLY A 243 -8.24 6.60 -17.37
CA GLY A 243 -9.55 7.14 -17.72
C GLY A 243 -10.70 6.12 -17.71
N VAL A 244 -10.45 4.86 -17.39
CA VAL A 244 -11.51 3.83 -17.20
C VAL A 244 -11.41 3.28 -15.78
N ILE A 245 -12.42 3.56 -14.97
CA ILE A 245 -12.51 3.02 -13.62
C ILE A 245 -13.29 1.71 -13.68
N GLU A 246 -12.65 0.61 -13.30
CA GLU A 246 -13.23 -0.73 -13.34
C GLU A 246 -12.77 -1.55 -12.13
N ASN A 247 -13.56 -2.54 -11.72
CA ASN A 247 -13.08 -3.52 -10.75
C ASN A 247 -11.91 -4.32 -11.34
N GLN A 248 -10.79 -4.42 -10.64
CA GLN A 248 -9.59 -5.03 -11.22
C GLN A 248 -9.77 -6.51 -11.54
N LEU A 249 -10.56 -7.27 -10.77
CA LEU A 249 -10.83 -8.67 -11.11
C LEU A 249 -11.58 -8.79 -12.43
N VAL A 250 -12.54 -7.90 -12.69
CA VAL A 250 -13.28 -7.83 -13.96
C VAL A 250 -12.33 -7.46 -15.10
N ALA A 251 -11.56 -6.39 -14.93
CA ALA A 251 -10.61 -5.90 -15.94
C ALA A 251 -9.56 -6.97 -16.29
N LEU A 252 -8.91 -7.56 -15.29
CA LEU A 252 -7.87 -8.57 -15.47
C LEU A 252 -8.43 -9.87 -16.07
N ASN A 253 -9.62 -10.31 -15.63
CA ASN A 253 -10.28 -11.48 -16.20
C ASN A 253 -10.64 -11.25 -17.68
N SER A 254 -11.08 -10.04 -18.06
CA SER A 254 -11.44 -9.70 -19.45
C SER A 254 -10.29 -9.83 -20.45
N VAL A 255 -9.04 -9.75 -19.97
CA VAL A 255 -7.83 -9.93 -20.79
C VAL A 255 -7.13 -11.27 -20.54
N GLY A 256 -7.85 -12.23 -19.94
CA GLY A 256 -7.41 -13.62 -19.78
C GLY A 256 -6.27 -13.80 -18.78
N VAL A 257 -6.25 -13.03 -17.69
CA VAL A 257 -5.26 -13.20 -16.60
C VAL A 257 -5.57 -14.41 -15.72
N PHE A 258 -6.86 -14.72 -15.51
CA PHE A 258 -7.29 -15.71 -14.53
C PHE A 258 -8.02 -16.91 -15.14
N THR A 259 -7.89 -18.05 -14.45
CA THR A 259 -8.82 -19.17 -14.51
C THR A 259 -9.16 -19.62 -13.08
N GLY A 260 -10.24 -20.39 -12.89
CA GLY A 260 -10.71 -20.81 -11.56
C GLY A 260 -11.45 -19.73 -10.77
N LEU A 261 -11.85 -18.65 -11.44
CA LEU A 261 -12.88 -17.75 -10.93
C LEU A 261 -14.25 -18.38 -11.14
N ASP A 262 -15.08 -18.32 -10.12
CA ASP A 262 -16.49 -18.70 -10.14
C ASP A 262 -17.26 -17.70 -11.00
N ILE A 263 -17.51 -18.08 -12.27
CA ILE A 263 -18.27 -17.30 -13.25
C ILE A 263 -19.33 -18.23 -13.86
N PRO A 264 -20.63 -18.04 -13.57
CA PRO A 264 -21.69 -18.84 -14.17
C PRO A 264 -21.69 -18.75 -15.71
N SER A 265 -22.13 -19.82 -16.36
CA SER A 265 -22.13 -19.88 -17.83
C SER A 265 -23.04 -18.80 -18.43
N GLY A 266 -22.45 -17.94 -19.25
CA GLY A 266 -23.17 -16.83 -19.90
C GLY A 266 -23.28 -15.56 -19.06
N GLU A 267 -22.68 -15.53 -17.87
CA GLU A 267 -22.68 -14.39 -16.96
C GLU A 267 -21.32 -13.68 -16.93
N GLN A 268 -21.32 -12.46 -16.39
CA GLN A 268 -20.09 -11.73 -16.10
C GLN A 268 -19.60 -12.08 -14.69
N LEU A 269 -18.32 -11.84 -14.43
CA LEU A 269 -17.77 -11.96 -13.08
C LEU A 269 -18.49 -10.97 -12.15
N ASP A 270 -19.10 -11.46 -11.08
CA ASP A 270 -19.61 -10.63 -9.99
C ASP A 270 -18.53 -10.48 -8.90
N PRO A 271 -17.96 -9.28 -8.70
CA PRO A 271 -16.94 -9.08 -7.67
C PRO A 271 -17.44 -9.29 -6.24
N SER A 272 -18.75 -9.27 -5.99
CA SER A 272 -19.32 -9.47 -4.65
C SER A 272 -19.17 -10.90 -4.13
N ASP A 273 -18.90 -11.87 -5.01
CA ASP A 273 -18.60 -13.27 -4.65
C ASP A 273 -17.19 -13.47 -4.07
N TYR A 274 -16.34 -12.42 -4.11
CA TYR A 274 -14.94 -12.50 -3.70
C TYR A 274 -14.65 -11.62 -2.48
N PRO A 275 -13.69 -12.00 -1.62
CA PRO A 275 -13.28 -11.14 -0.53
C PRO A 275 -12.65 -9.85 -1.06
N ALA A 276 -12.76 -8.77 -0.28
CA ALA A 276 -12.09 -7.50 -0.55
C ALA A 276 -11.49 -6.96 0.74
N LEU A 277 -10.22 -6.58 0.69
CA LEU A 277 -9.63 -5.75 1.73
C LEU A 277 -10.14 -4.31 1.59
N VAL A 278 -10.03 -3.58 2.68
CA VAL A 278 -10.45 -2.18 2.77
C VAL A 278 -9.22 -1.28 2.93
N ASP A 279 -9.25 -0.12 2.27
CA ASP A 279 -8.26 0.93 2.48
C ASP A 279 -8.31 1.41 3.95
N PRO A 280 -7.20 1.34 4.71
CA PRO A 280 -7.17 1.83 6.09
C PRO A 280 -7.55 3.31 6.25
N LYS A 281 -7.52 4.10 5.16
CA LYS A 281 -7.87 5.52 5.15
C LYS A 281 -9.34 5.79 4.80
N ASP A 282 -10.09 4.80 4.31
CA ASP A 282 -11.49 5.01 3.90
C ASP A 282 -12.43 5.11 5.12
N GLU A 283 -12.64 6.34 5.60
CA GLU A 283 -13.52 6.60 6.75
C GLU A 283 -15.00 6.25 6.52
N GLY A 284 -15.41 5.97 5.27
CA GLY A 284 -16.74 5.43 4.96
C GLY A 284 -16.91 3.97 5.39
N GLN A 285 -15.82 3.28 5.70
CA GLN A 285 -15.81 1.86 6.04
C GLN A 285 -15.68 1.61 7.56
N PRO A 286 -16.25 0.49 8.06
CA PRO A 286 -16.15 0.13 9.47
C PRO A 286 -14.71 0.10 9.97
N ALA A 287 -14.48 0.62 11.19
CA ALA A 287 -13.13 0.71 11.77
C ALA A 287 -12.45 -0.66 11.88
N GLU A 288 -13.19 -1.72 12.25
CA GLU A 288 -12.66 -3.08 12.29
C GLU A 288 -12.21 -3.57 10.92
N ALA A 289 -13.01 -3.39 9.87
CA ALA A 289 -12.68 -3.83 8.52
C ALA A 289 -11.38 -3.18 8.02
N ARG A 290 -11.23 -1.87 8.27
CA ARG A 290 -10.00 -1.11 7.97
C ARG A 290 -8.79 -1.61 8.77
N ALA A 291 -8.94 -1.75 10.09
CA ALA A 291 -7.87 -2.19 10.97
C ALA A 291 -7.38 -3.58 10.60
N ARG A 292 -8.31 -4.52 10.40
CA ARG A 292 -7.98 -5.91 10.05
C ARG A 292 -7.38 -6.03 8.65
N SER A 293 -7.86 -5.24 7.68
CA SER A 293 -7.26 -5.18 6.34
C SER A 293 -5.83 -4.66 6.38
N TYR A 294 -5.55 -3.66 7.22
CA TYR A 294 -4.19 -3.16 7.44
C TYR A 294 -3.30 -4.22 8.08
N LEU A 295 -3.75 -4.85 9.17
CA LEU A 295 -3.00 -5.89 9.88
C LEU A 295 -2.74 -7.11 8.99
N HIS A 296 -3.69 -7.49 8.14
CA HIS A 296 -3.48 -8.54 7.15
C HIS A 296 -2.35 -8.18 6.18
N ALA A 297 -2.47 -7.02 5.52
CA ALA A 297 -1.54 -6.58 4.47
C ALA A 297 -0.15 -6.14 4.98
N ASN A 298 -0.01 -5.81 6.27
CA ASN A 298 1.23 -5.27 6.83
C ASN A 298 1.86 -6.15 7.91
N CYS A 299 1.11 -7.08 8.51
CA CYS A 299 1.58 -7.83 9.69
C CYS A 299 1.42 -9.35 9.55
N SER A 300 0.36 -9.84 8.88
CA SER A 300 0.07 -11.28 8.83
C SER A 300 1.11 -12.11 8.07
N HIS A 301 1.95 -11.49 7.25
CA HIS A 301 3.06 -12.17 6.58
C HIS A 301 4.01 -12.83 7.58
N CYS A 302 4.23 -12.17 8.72
CA CYS A 302 5.04 -12.67 9.82
C CYS A 302 4.19 -13.33 10.90
N HIS A 303 3.04 -12.74 11.23
CA HIS A 303 2.12 -13.21 12.26
C HIS A 303 1.05 -14.12 11.66
N ARG A 304 1.46 -15.36 11.36
CA ARG A 304 0.62 -16.47 10.88
C ARG A 304 1.32 -17.81 11.13
N PRO A 305 0.63 -18.96 11.05
CA PRO A 305 1.28 -20.26 11.02
C PRO A 305 2.36 -20.33 9.93
N LEU A 306 3.55 -20.85 10.29
CA LEU A 306 4.74 -20.93 9.44
C LEU A 306 5.31 -19.56 8.99
N GLY A 307 4.83 -18.46 9.57
CA GLY A 307 5.40 -17.12 9.40
C GLY A 307 6.69 -16.93 10.18
N GLN A 308 7.33 -15.77 9.98
CA GLN A 308 8.64 -15.44 10.56
C GLN A 308 8.59 -14.82 11.97
N SER A 309 7.42 -14.80 12.64
CA SER A 309 7.36 -14.32 14.02
C SER A 309 8.07 -15.26 15.00
N SER A 310 8.39 -14.76 16.20
CA SER A 310 9.05 -15.53 17.25
C SER A 310 8.35 -16.88 17.51
N PRO A 311 9.11 -17.99 17.62
CA PRO A 311 8.54 -19.29 17.99
C PRO A 311 7.74 -19.18 19.29
N GLY A 312 6.54 -19.75 19.29
CA GLY A 312 5.63 -19.70 20.44
C GLY A 312 4.70 -18.47 20.46
N LEU A 313 4.87 -17.49 19.55
CA LEU A 313 3.89 -16.43 19.38
C LEU A 313 2.62 -16.97 18.73
N SER A 314 1.56 -17.16 19.52
CA SER A 314 0.23 -17.54 19.02
C SER A 314 -0.51 -16.30 18.52
N LEU A 315 -0.21 -15.85 17.29
CA LEU A 315 -0.83 -14.67 16.68
C LEU A 315 -1.01 -14.90 15.18
N ASP A 316 -2.25 -14.81 14.70
CA ASP A 316 -2.60 -14.98 13.30
C ASP A 316 -3.40 -13.77 12.81
N MET A 317 -2.75 -12.83 12.14
CA MET A 317 -3.39 -11.57 11.74
C MET A 317 -4.06 -11.64 10.36
N ARG A 318 -4.32 -12.84 9.85
CA ARG A 318 -4.94 -13.02 8.54
C ARG A 318 -6.42 -12.59 8.55
N ILE A 319 -6.87 -11.99 7.45
CA ILE A 319 -8.20 -11.38 7.38
C ILE A 319 -9.32 -12.42 7.48
N GLU A 320 -9.08 -13.63 7.00
CA GLU A 320 -10.06 -14.71 6.95
C GLU A 320 -10.28 -15.44 8.30
N ARG A 321 -9.57 -15.04 9.35
CA ARG A 321 -9.73 -15.56 10.72
C ARG A 321 -10.79 -14.77 11.46
N THR A 322 -11.51 -15.37 12.38
CA THR A 322 -12.34 -14.65 13.35
C THR A 322 -11.45 -13.90 14.36
N LEU A 323 -11.99 -12.92 15.09
CA LEU A 323 -11.21 -12.18 16.11
C LEU A 323 -10.66 -13.10 17.23
N ALA A 324 -11.38 -14.18 17.56
CA ALA A 324 -10.89 -15.16 18.53
C ALA A 324 -9.70 -15.94 17.98
N GLU A 325 -9.80 -16.44 16.74
CA GLU A 325 -8.73 -17.20 16.08
C GLU A 325 -7.48 -16.37 15.82
N THR A 326 -7.59 -15.04 15.70
CA THR A 326 -6.39 -14.22 15.57
C THR A 326 -5.59 -14.13 16.85
N HIS A 327 -6.19 -14.40 18.02
CA HIS A 327 -5.60 -14.15 19.34
C HIS A 327 -5.21 -12.67 19.54
N LEU A 328 -5.87 -11.73 18.84
CA LEU A 328 -5.57 -10.30 18.98
C LEU A 328 -6.06 -9.71 20.30
N CYS A 329 -6.92 -10.43 21.00
CA CYS A 329 -7.46 -10.09 22.31
C CYS A 329 -6.68 -10.71 23.48
N ASP A 330 -5.76 -11.63 23.20
CA ASP A 330 -4.98 -12.32 24.23
C ASP A 330 -3.91 -11.40 24.83
N GLU A 331 -3.35 -11.83 25.96
CA GLU A 331 -2.18 -11.17 26.54
C GLU A 331 -0.98 -11.17 25.58
N ALA A 332 -0.25 -10.06 25.56
CA ALA A 332 1.00 -9.91 24.85
C ALA A 332 2.06 -10.82 25.51
N GLN A 333 2.67 -11.69 24.71
CA GLN A 333 3.61 -12.71 25.22
C GLN A 333 5.05 -12.21 25.36
N PHE A 334 5.43 -11.20 24.59
CA PHE A 334 6.80 -10.71 24.51
C PHE A 334 6.85 -9.18 24.54
N PHE A 335 7.90 -8.62 25.13
CA PHE A 335 8.17 -7.18 25.17
C PHE A 335 7.05 -6.31 25.80
N ALA A 336 6.20 -6.91 26.63
CA ALA A 336 5.11 -6.24 27.34
C ALA A 336 5.10 -6.67 28.83
N PRO A 337 4.65 -5.80 29.75
CA PRO A 337 4.34 -6.20 31.11
C PRO A 337 3.26 -7.32 31.16
N PRO A 338 3.30 -8.23 32.13
CA PRO A 338 2.24 -9.23 32.33
C PRO A 338 0.84 -8.60 32.41
N GLY A 339 -0.18 -9.25 31.86
CA GLY A 339 -1.55 -8.72 31.82
C GLY A 339 -1.83 -7.67 30.74
N THR A 340 -0.83 -7.27 29.94
CA THR A 340 -1.05 -6.33 28.83
C THR A 340 -1.75 -7.03 27.67
N LEU A 341 -2.92 -6.54 27.24
CA LEU A 341 -3.63 -7.10 26.08
C LEU A 341 -3.00 -6.61 24.76
N ARG A 342 -3.02 -7.47 23.73
CA ARG A 342 -2.57 -7.11 22.38
C ARG A 342 -3.44 -6.01 21.77
N ILE A 343 -4.75 -6.19 21.82
CA ILE A 343 -5.77 -5.16 21.60
C ILE A 343 -6.61 -5.11 22.86
N HIS A 344 -6.66 -3.94 23.50
CA HIS A 344 -7.47 -3.71 24.68
C HIS A 344 -8.81 -3.07 24.26
N PRO A 345 -9.96 -3.72 24.49
CA PRO A 345 -11.27 -3.15 24.20
C PRO A 345 -11.47 -1.80 24.91
N GLY A 346 -11.88 -0.78 24.18
CA GLY A 346 -12.18 0.55 24.70
C GLY A 346 -10.97 1.43 25.02
N ASP A 347 -9.74 0.89 24.98
CA ASP A 347 -8.52 1.64 25.33
C ASP A 347 -7.40 1.41 24.29
N PRO A 348 -7.30 2.29 23.27
CA PRO A 348 -6.23 2.18 22.28
C PRO A 348 -4.83 2.42 22.85
N ASP A 349 -4.68 3.19 23.92
CA ASP A 349 -3.37 3.46 24.53
C ASP A 349 -2.85 2.27 25.34
N ALA A 350 -3.75 1.49 25.93
CA ALA A 350 -3.44 0.20 26.55
C ALA A 350 -3.24 -0.96 25.55
N SER A 351 -3.51 -0.74 24.26
CA SER A 351 -3.38 -1.78 23.23
C SER A 351 -1.92 -1.95 22.78
N PHE A 352 -1.30 -3.07 23.11
CA PHE A 352 0.13 -3.30 22.80
C PHE A 352 0.46 -3.24 21.30
N VAL A 353 -0.44 -3.71 20.43
CA VAL A 353 -0.26 -3.61 18.97
C VAL A 353 -0.14 -2.14 18.53
N VAL A 354 -0.98 -1.25 19.06
CA VAL A 354 -0.93 0.19 18.78
C VAL A 354 0.41 0.77 19.23
N GLN A 355 0.84 0.47 20.46
CA GLN A 355 2.13 0.94 20.99
C GLN A 355 3.31 0.52 20.10
N ARG A 356 3.30 -0.73 19.58
CA ARG A 356 4.34 -1.23 18.67
C ARG A 356 4.27 -0.55 17.29
N MET A 357 3.07 -0.24 16.79
CA MET A 357 2.87 0.49 15.54
C MET A 357 3.28 1.97 15.64
N GLU A 358 3.16 2.60 16.80
CA GLU A 358 3.56 4.00 17.02
C GLU A 358 5.04 4.16 17.36
N SER A 359 5.71 3.09 17.79
CA SER A 359 7.12 3.13 18.14
C SER A 359 8.03 3.32 16.92
N THR A 360 9.05 4.16 17.07
CA THR A 360 10.17 4.35 16.11
C THR A 360 11.45 3.64 16.56
N ASP A 361 11.51 3.17 17.80
CA ASP A 361 12.63 2.39 18.35
C ASP A 361 12.78 1.08 17.55
N SER A 362 13.96 0.83 17.00
CA SER A 362 14.22 -0.35 16.15
C SER A 362 13.97 -1.68 16.84
N PHE A 363 14.05 -1.75 18.18
CA PHE A 363 13.75 -2.96 18.95
C PHE A 363 12.25 -3.13 19.24
N ARG A 364 11.49 -2.04 19.16
CA ARG A 364 10.07 -1.99 19.53
C ARG A 364 9.10 -1.71 18.38
N ARG A 365 9.55 -1.15 17.27
CA ARG A 365 8.68 -0.83 16.15
C ARG A 365 8.16 -2.09 15.48
N MET A 366 6.92 -2.03 15.01
CA MET A 366 6.34 -3.06 14.14
C MET A 366 5.64 -2.42 12.93
N PRO A 367 5.84 -2.94 11.70
CA PRO A 367 6.80 -4.00 11.35
C PRO A 367 8.26 -3.59 11.58
N PRO A 368 9.19 -4.54 11.81
CA PRO A 368 10.59 -4.22 12.07
C PRO A 368 11.36 -3.85 10.79
N LEU A 369 10.86 -4.32 9.64
CA LEU A 369 11.42 -4.12 8.30
C LEU A 369 10.46 -3.27 7.45
N GLY A 370 11.02 -2.50 6.51
CA GLY A 370 10.27 -1.75 5.50
C GLY A 370 9.66 -0.43 5.96
N ARG A 371 9.80 -0.06 7.25
CA ARG A 371 9.41 1.25 7.77
C ARG A 371 10.29 1.72 8.93
N THR A 372 10.29 3.03 9.13
CA THR A 372 10.93 3.75 10.24
C THR A 372 9.96 4.68 10.96
N LEU A 373 8.83 5.04 10.32
CA LEU A 373 7.85 5.99 10.82
C LEU A 373 6.46 5.34 11.01
N PRO A 374 5.66 5.82 11.97
CA PRO A 374 4.27 5.42 12.12
C PRO A 374 3.38 5.85 10.95
N ASP A 375 2.42 5.01 10.58
CA ASP A 375 1.34 5.38 9.66
C ASP A 375 0.16 6.00 10.41
N TYR A 376 0.36 7.22 10.95
CA TYR A 376 -0.69 7.93 11.68
C TYR A 376 -1.93 8.22 10.83
N SER A 377 -1.75 8.43 9.53
CA SER A 377 -2.86 8.77 8.62
C SER A 377 -3.72 7.56 8.23
N GLY A 378 -3.14 6.35 8.23
CA GLY A 378 -3.80 5.12 7.82
C GLY A 378 -3.87 4.10 8.95
N GLY A 379 -2.94 3.14 8.93
CA GLY A 379 -3.01 1.94 9.77
C GLY A 379 -3.12 2.18 11.27
N VAL A 380 -2.32 3.11 11.82
CA VAL A 380 -2.37 3.44 13.26
C VAL A 380 -3.75 3.96 13.62
N ARG A 381 -4.28 4.92 12.84
CA ARG A 381 -5.61 5.49 13.08
C ARG A 381 -6.71 4.44 12.97
N ALA A 382 -6.65 3.57 11.96
CA ALA A 382 -7.62 2.49 11.79
C ALA A 382 -7.64 1.55 13.02
N VAL A 383 -6.48 1.08 13.46
CA VAL A 383 -6.37 0.17 14.62
C VAL A 383 -6.77 0.86 15.92
N ARG A 384 -6.40 2.13 16.13
CA ARG A 384 -6.81 2.91 17.31
C ARG A 384 -8.33 3.09 17.39
N LEU A 385 -8.96 3.48 16.27
CA LEU A 385 -10.41 3.64 16.22
C LEU A 385 -11.15 2.32 16.45
N TRP A 386 -10.61 1.22 15.90
CA TRP A 386 -11.16 -0.10 16.17
C TRP A 386 -11.04 -0.49 17.65
N ALA A 387 -9.86 -0.36 18.25
CA ALA A 387 -9.66 -0.66 19.67
C ALA A 387 -10.58 0.17 20.58
N ALA A 388 -10.70 1.47 20.31
CA ALA A 388 -11.60 2.36 21.05
C ALA A 388 -13.09 1.98 20.91
N GLY A 389 -13.50 1.47 19.74
CA GLY A 389 -14.87 1.04 19.48
C GLY A 389 -15.18 -0.41 19.90
N LEU A 390 -14.16 -1.22 20.15
CA LEU A 390 -14.31 -2.62 20.57
C LEU A 390 -14.81 -2.68 22.01
N ARG A 391 -15.97 -3.30 22.25
CA ARG A 391 -16.60 -3.33 23.58
C ARG A 391 -16.08 -4.45 24.47
N GLN A 392 -15.83 -5.62 23.88
CA GLN A 392 -15.35 -6.80 24.58
C GLN A 392 -14.61 -7.70 23.60
N CYS A 393 -13.72 -8.52 24.15
CA CYS A 393 -13.12 -9.61 23.41
C CYS A 393 -14.08 -10.81 23.32
N PRO A 394 -13.98 -11.61 22.25
CA PRO A 394 -14.79 -12.80 22.05
C PRO A 394 -14.49 -13.92 23.05
#